data_AF-A0A837JDX5-F1
#
_entry.id   AF-A0A837JDX5-F1
#
_cell.length_a   1.000
_cell.length_b   1.000
_cell.length_c   1.000
_cell.angle_alpha   90.00
_cell.angle_beta   90.00
_cell.angle_gamma   90.00
#
_symmetry.space_group_name_H-M   'P 1'
#
loop_
_entity.id
_entity.type
_entity.pdbx_description
1 polymer ?
#
loop_
_entity_poly.entity_id
_entity_poly.type
_entity_poly.pdbx_seq_one_letter_code
_entity_poly.pdbx_strand_id
1 'polypeptide(L)'
;MIEILVITISNPLLIGIYENKKLIKEYKLDGKTSDVLPTLFQKLLNHYNIKRIIYVNTPGSFMAIKVAYIFLKTVCLTKNIELNSVSGFEFNNNSPIKALGQKYFINETNNLKVDFLEKDCIICDFKLPLCIEKYNFNKETLPIYNLPAV
;
A
#
# COMPACT_ATOMS: atom_id res chain seq x y z
N MET A 1 -16.90 6.06 11.62
CA MET A 1 -15.56 6.67 11.43
C MET A 1 -14.85 5.90 10.33
N ILE A 2 -14.21 6.60 9.39
CA ILE A 2 -13.69 5.98 8.17
C ILE A 2 -12.20 5.67 8.29
N GLU A 3 -11.80 4.51 7.77
CA GLU A 3 -10.41 4.11 7.54
C GLU A 3 -10.17 3.93 6.05
N ILE A 4 -9.00 4.33 5.56
CA ILE A 4 -8.63 4.17 4.16
C ILE A 4 -7.40 3.29 4.06
N LEU A 5 -7.46 2.23 3.25
CA LEU A 5 -6.29 1.41 2.87
C LEU A 5 -5.81 1.82 1.48
N VAL A 6 -4.52 2.11 1.35
CA VAL A 6 -3.89 2.54 0.09
C VAL A 6 -2.78 1.55 -0.30
N ILE A 7 -2.97 0.85 -1.41
CA ILE A 7 -1.97 -0.06 -2.01
C ILE A 7 -1.45 0.62 -3.28
N THR A 8 -0.31 1.32 -3.17
CA THR A 8 0.27 2.08 -4.30
C THR A 8 1.25 1.29 -5.16
N ILE A 9 1.66 0.11 -4.69
CA ILE A 9 2.56 -0.79 -5.42
C ILE A 9 1.82 -1.77 -6.33
N SER A 10 0.48 -1.75 -6.32
CA SER A 10 -0.35 -2.48 -7.28
C SER A 10 -0.51 -1.69 -8.57
N ASN A 11 -0.83 -2.39 -9.66
CA ASN A 11 -1.20 -1.78 -10.93
C ASN A 11 -2.51 -2.42 -11.43
N PRO A 12 -3.65 -1.70 -11.43
CA PRO A 12 -3.84 -0.31 -11.01
C PRO A 12 -3.64 -0.10 -9.50
N LEU A 13 -3.51 1.16 -9.06
CA LEU A 13 -3.48 1.51 -7.63
C LEU A 13 -4.82 1.15 -6.98
N LEU A 14 -4.79 0.50 -5.82
CA LEU A 14 -6.01 0.10 -5.11
C LEU A 14 -6.20 0.95 -3.85
N ILE A 15 -7.41 1.49 -3.68
CA ILE A 15 -7.82 2.24 -2.49
C ILE A 15 -9.14 1.70 -1.97
N GLY A 16 -9.14 1.23 -0.73
CA GLY A 16 -10.35 0.74 -0.04
C GLY A 16 -10.81 1.71 1.04
N ILE A 17 -12.10 1.99 1.08
CA ILE A 17 -12.77 2.75 2.15
C ILE A 17 -13.45 1.75 3.07
N TYR A 18 -13.16 1.86 4.37
CA TYR A 18 -13.66 0.97 5.39
C TYR A 18 -14.46 1.73 6.43
N GLU A 19 -15.64 1.20 6.74
CA GLU A 19 -16.46 1.62 7.86
C GLU A 19 -16.70 0.41 8.77
N ASN A 20 -16.49 0.58 10.08
CA ASN A 20 -16.58 -0.51 11.05
C ASN A 20 -15.77 -1.75 10.60
N LYS A 21 -14.56 -1.51 10.11
CA LYS A 21 -13.62 -2.51 9.57
C LYS A 21 -14.05 -3.24 8.30
N LYS A 22 -15.23 -2.94 7.73
CA LYS A 22 -15.74 -3.59 6.51
C LYS A 22 -15.56 -2.69 5.30
N LEU A 23 -15.15 -3.27 4.18
CA LEU A 23 -15.00 -2.56 2.91
C LEU A 23 -16.38 -2.08 2.44
N ILE A 24 -16.53 -0.77 2.27
CA ILE A 24 -17.77 -0.15 1.76
C ILE A 24 -17.60 0.43 0.36
N LYS A 25 -16.36 0.72 -0.06
CA LYS A 25 -16.07 1.25 -1.38
C LYS A 25 -14.64 0.96 -1.81
N GLU A 26 -14.47 0.65 -3.09
CA GLU A 26 -13.17 0.44 -3.72
C GLU A 26 -12.95 1.44 -4.86
N TYR A 27 -11.71 1.88 -5.04
CA TYR A 27 -11.23 2.58 -6.22
C TYR A 27 -10.04 1.84 -6.81
N LYS A 28 -10.06 1.71 -8.14
CA LYS A 28 -8.93 1.31 -8.96
C LYS A 28 -8.50 2.53 -9.76
N LEU A 29 -7.26 2.98 -9.61
CA LEU A 29 -6.75 4.16 -10.29
C LEU A 29 -5.62 3.80 -11.25
N ASP A 30 -5.86 4.02 -12.53
CA ASP A 30 -4.84 4.00 -13.58
C ASP A 30 -4.17 5.37 -13.71
N GLY A 31 -2.85 5.39 -13.88
CA GLY A 31 -2.07 6.61 -14.10
C GLY A 31 -0.96 6.82 -13.07
N LYS A 32 -0.31 7.99 -13.13
CA LYS A 32 0.79 8.32 -12.20
C LYS A 32 0.24 8.56 -10.81
N THR A 33 0.84 7.94 -9.79
CA THR A 33 0.48 8.13 -8.37
C THR A 33 0.45 9.60 -7.97
N SER A 34 1.35 10.43 -8.51
CA SER A 34 1.42 11.87 -8.26
C SER A 34 0.17 12.64 -8.67
N ASP A 35 -0.59 12.11 -9.64
CA ASP A 35 -1.70 12.83 -10.26
C ASP A 35 -3.03 12.29 -9.72
N VAL A 36 -3.15 10.95 -9.67
CA VAL A 36 -4.41 10.30 -9.32
C VAL A 36 -4.68 10.26 -7.81
N LEU A 37 -3.63 10.11 -6.99
CA LEU A 37 -3.78 9.99 -5.54
C LEU A 37 -4.26 11.32 -4.91
N PRO A 38 -3.67 12.50 -5.22
CA PRO A 38 -4.17 13.77 -4.69
C PRO A 38 -5.59 14.08 -5.14
N THR A 39 -5.91 13.80 -6.41
CA THR A 39 -7.24 14.03 -6.98
C THR A 39 -8.31 13.22 -6.24
N LEU A 40 -8.04 11.94 -5.94
CA LEU A 40 -8.96 11.12 -5.16
C LEU A 40 -9.09 11.65 -3.73
N PHE A 41 -7.97 11.93 -3.06
CA PHE A 41 -7.99 12.36 -1.66
C PHE A 41 -8.66 13.71 -1.45
N GLN A 42 -8.62 14.63 -2.41
CA GLN A 42 -9.42 15.86 -2.38
C GLN A 42 -10.92 15.55 -2.23
N LYS A 43 -11.43 14.57 -3.00
CA LYS A 43 -12.84 14.13 -2.91
C LYS A 43 -13.12 13.42 -1.59
N LEU A 44 -12.23 12.54 -1.16
CA LEU A 44 -12.44 11.75 0.07
C LEU A 44 -12.44 12.61 1.33
N LEU A 45 -11.53 13.58 1.43
CA LEU A 45 -11.45 14.50 2.56
C LEU A 45 -12.67 15.41 2.68
N ASN A 46 -13.36 15.70 1.56
CA ASN A 46 -14.59 16.49 1.57
C ASN A 46 -15.83 15.67 1.93
N HIS A 47 -15.82 14.36 1.69
CA HIS A 47 -16.99 13.49 1.90
C HIS A 47 -16.95 12.70 3.19
N TYR A 48 -15.77 12.45 3.76
CA TYR A 48 -15.62 11.55 4.89
C TYR A 48 -14.85 12.19 6.04
N ASN A 49 -15.33 11.92 7.26
CA ASN A 49 -14.54 12.12 8.47
C ASN A 49 -13.57 10.94 8.65
N ILE A 50 -12.38 11.08 8.06
CA ILE A 50 -11.35 10.04 8.01
C ILE A 50 -10.59 10.03 9.34
N LYS A 51 -10.60 8.89 10.03
CA LYS A 51 -9.88 8.69 11.29
C LYS A 51 -8.43 8.30 11.06
N ARG A 52 -8.22 7.42 10.09
CA ARG A 52 -6.93 6.79 9.83
C ARG A 52 -6.75 6.46 8.36
N ILE A 53 -5.52 6.66 7.90
CA ILE A 53 -5.04 6.17 6.61
C ILE A 53 -3.99 5.10 6.89
N ILE A 54 -4.15 3.95 6.25
CA ILE A 54 -3.21 2.84 6.24
C ILE A 54 -2.66 2.75 4.83
N TYR A 55 -1.34 2.64 4.70
CA TYR A 55 -0.72 2.49 3.38
C TYR A 55 0.29 1.33 3.36
N VAL A 56 0.43 0.69 2.20
CA VAL A 56 1.43 -0.36 2.01
C VAL A 56 2.83 0.26 1.94
N ASN A 57 3.73 -0.15 2.86
CA ASN A 57 5.09 0.37 2.95
C ASN A 57 6.19 -0.63 2.50
N THR A 58 5.80 -1.78 1.96
CA THR A 58 6.70 -2.80 1.41
C THR A 58 7.39 -2.34 0.12
N PRO A 59 8.62 -2.81 -0.18
CA PRO A 59 9.27 -2.50 -1.44
C PRO A 59 8.46 -2.99 -2.66
N GLY A 60 8.59 -2.26 -3.76
CA GLY A 60 7.86 -2.49 -5.00
C GLY A 60 8.16 -1.36 -5.97
N SER A 61 7.14 -0.70 -6.50
CA SER A 61 7.35 0.54 -7.28
C SER A 61 7.94 1.64 -6.41
N PHE A 62 9.25 1.85 -6.53
CA PHE A 62 10.03 2.79 -5.71
C PHE A 62 9.50 4.23 -5.79
N MET A 63 9.11 4.69 -6.99
CA MET A 63 8.57 6.03 -7.15
C MET A 63 7.15 6.16 -6.59
N ALA A 64 6.29 5.15 -6.80
CA ALA A 64 4.92 5.19 -6.32
C ALA A 64 4.86 5.23 -4.78
N ILE A 65 5.65 4.38 -4.10
CA ILE A 65 5.66 4.35 -2.63
C ILE A 65 6.23 5.64 -2.04
N LYS A 66 7.28 6.22 -2.64
CA LYS A 66 7.89 7.49 -2.18
C LYS A 66 6.91 8.66 -2.30
N VAL A 67 6.28 8.80 -3.47
CA VAL A 67 5.27 9.84 -3.72
C VAL A 67 4.07 9.67 -2.79
N ALA A 68 3.57 8.44 -2.65
CA ALA A 68 2.45 8.13 -1.76
C ALA A 68 2.78 8.48 -0.31
N TYR A 69 3.95 8.08 0.19
CA TYR A 69 4.35 8.35 1.57
C TYR A 69 4.39 9.84 1.87
N ILE A 70 5.09 10.63 1.04
CA ILE A 70 5.20 12.08 1.26
C ILE A 70 3.80 12.71 1.25
N PHE A 71 2.99 12.38 0.24
CA PHE A 71 1.63 12.92 0.13
C PHE A 71 0.75 12.55 1.34
N LEU A 72 0.64 11.26 1.67
CA LEU A 72 -0.22 10.77 2.75
C LEU A 72 0.27 11.26 4.11
N LYS A 73 1.58 11.31 4.34
CA LYS A 73 2.16 11.85 5.57
C LYS A 73 1.80 13.33 5.74
N THR A 74 1.90 14.14 4.69
CA THR A 74 1.51 15.55 4.73
C THR A 74 0.02 15.71 4.98
N VAL A 75 -0.85 14.94 4.30
CA VAL A 75 -2.31 14.96 4.55
C VAL A 75 -2.63 14.61 6.00
N CYS A 76 -2.04 13.53 6.52
CA CYS A 76 -2.27 13.08 7.88
C CYS A 76 -1.86 14.12 8.92
N LEU A 77 -0.69 14.74 8.77
CA LEU A 77 -0.21 15.79 9.67
C LEU A 77 -1.11 17.04 9.61
N THR A 78 -1.47 17.50 8.41
CA THR A 78 -2.26 18.74 8.24
C THR A 78 -3.72 18.59 8.64
N LYS A 79 -4.28 17.38 8.60
CA LYS A 79 -5.67 17.09 8.93
C LYS A 79 -5.85 16.37 10.27
N ASN A 80 -4.77 16.15 11.02
CA ASN A 80 -4.76 15.40 12.27
C ASN A 80 -5.40 14.00 12.13
N ILE A 81 -5.01 13.28 11.08
CA ILE A 81 -5.46 11.91 10.76
C ILE A 81 -4.33 10.94 11.14
N GLU A 82 -4.66 9.79 11.74
CA GLU A 82 -3.67 8.76 12.06
C GLU A 82 -3.07 8.18 10.76
N LEU A 83 -1.76 8.03 10.68
CA LEU A 83 -1.08 7.31 9.60
C LEU A 83 -0.49 6.02 10.12
N ASN A 84 -0.82 4.90 9.49
CA ASN A 84 -0.22 3.61 9.77
C ASN A 84 0.29 2.96 8.48
N SER A 85 1.14 1.96 8.64
CA SER A 85 1.64 1.12 7.56
C SER A 85 1.21 -0.32 7.72
N VAL A 86 1.35 -1.07 6.64
CA VAL A 86 1.09 -2.51 6.57
C VAL A 86 1.94 -3.12 5.46
N SER A 87 2.30 -4.39 5.62
CA SER A 87 3.01 -5.12 4.58
C SER A 87 2.10 -5.36 3.37
N GLY A 88 2.61 -5.14 2.15
CA GLY A 88 1.94 -5.48 0.91
C GLY A 88 1.70 -6.97 0.75
N PHE A 89 2.53 -7.80 1.39
CA PHE A 89 2.41 -9.25 1.34
C PHE A 89 1.09 -9.78 1.95
N GLU A 90 0.48 -8.99 2.84
CA GLU A 90 -0.85 -9.24 3.43
C GLU A 90 -1.98 -9.24 2.40
N PHE A 91 -1.74 -8.62 1.24
CA PHE A 91 -2.76 -8.35 0.22
C PHE A 91 -2.49 -9.01 -1.13
N ASN A 92 -1.41 -9.80 -1.26
CA ASN A 92 -1.06 -10.52 -2.48
C ASN A 92 -0.77 -12.02 -2.23
N ASN A 93 -1.39 -12.60 -1.19
CA ASN A 93 -1.16 -13.99 -0.77
C ASN A 93 0.32 -14.33 -0.48
N ASN A 94 1.07 -13.37 0.06
CA ASN A 94 2.51 -13.50 0.29
C ASN A 94 3.32 -13.91 -0.95
N SER A 95 2.84 -13.57 -2.15
CA SER A 95 3.53 -13.88 -3.41
C SER A 95 4.67 -12.87 -3.70
N PRO A 96 5.66 -13.23 -4.53
CA PRO A 96 6.77 -12.33 -4.86
C PRO A 96 6.31 -11.00 -5.48
N ILE A 97 6.86 -9.89 -5.01
CA ILE A 97 6.58 -8.54 -5.53
C ILE A 97 7.71 -8.13 -6.48
N LYS A 98 7.36 -7.56 -7.64
CA LYS A 98 8.35 -7.18 -8.64
C LYS A 98 9.38 -6.18 -8.11
N ALA A 99 10.67 -6.48 -8.29
CA ALA A 99 11.78 -5.59 -8.01
C ALA A 99 12.42 -5.10 -9.32
N LEU A 100 13.74 -4.83 -9.32
CA LEU A 100 14.47 -4.37 -10.51
C LEU A 100 14.80 -5.54 -11.47
N GLY A 101 14.55 -5.34 -12.76
CA GLY A 101 14.90 -6.31 -13.81
C GLY A 101 14.13 -7.61 -13.67
N GLN A 102 14.83 -8.73 -13.55
CA GLN A 102 14.24 -10.07 -13.36
C GLN A 102 14.13 -10.49 -11.89
N LYS A 103 14.50 -9.61 -10.94
CA LYS A 103 14.44 -9.90 -9.51
C LYS A 103 13.10 -9.52 -8.89
N TYR A 104 12.82 -10.12 -7.73
CA TYR A 104 11.59 -9.96 -6.96
C TYR A 104 11.91 -9.88 -5.47
N PHE A 105 11.09 -9.13 -4.75
CA PHE A 105 11.04 -9.14 -3.30
C PHE A 105 10.26 -10.37 -2.84
N ILE A 106 10.89 -11.20 -2.01
CA ILE A 106 10.33 -12.45 -1.49
C ILE A 106 10.29 -12.33 0.03
N ASN A 107 9.10 -12.53 0.62
CA ASN A 107 8.90 -12.47 2.06
C ASN A 107 9.05 -13.87 2.66
N GLU A 108 10.19 -14.12 3.30
CA GLU A 108 10.44 -15.30 4.11
C GLU A 108 10.12 -14.99 5.58
N THR A 109 9.82 -16.01 6.39
CA THR A 109 9.22 -15.93 7.73
C THR A 109 9.83 -14.88 8.66
N ASN A 110 11.09 -14.48 8.47
CA ASN A 110 11.75 -13.43 9.25
C ASN A 110 12.57 -12.42 8.44
N ASN A 111 12.61 -12.50 7.10
CA ASN A 111 13.47 -11.63 6.29
C ASN A 111 12.92 -11.39 4.88
N LEU A 112 13.16 -10.18 4.37
CA LEU A 112 12.87 -9.82 3.00
C LEU A 112 14.09 -10.08 2.10
N LYS A 113 13.96 -11.02 1.17
CA LYS A 113 15.00 -11.38 0.20
C LYS A 113 14.74 -10.72 -1.15
N VAL A 114 15.80 -10.45 -1.92
CA VAL A 114 15.71 -10.01 -3.33
C VAL A 114 16.41 -11.03 -4.20
N ASP A 115 15.64 -11.79 -4.99
CA ASP A 115 16.18 -12.87 -5.80
C ASP A 115 15.39 -13.08 -7.11
N PHE A 116 15.86 -13.97 -7.97
CA PHE A 116 15.11 -14.45 -9.14
C PHE A 116 13.97 -15.39 -8.71
N LEU A 117 12.96 -15.54 -9.56
CA LEU A 117 11.89 -16.51 -9.34
C LEU A 117 12.40 -17.93 -9.60
N GLU A 118 11.95 -18.86 -8.77
CA GLU A 118 12.06 -20.30 -9.05
C GLU A 118 11.03 -20.70 -10.12
N LYS A 119 11.24 -21.86 -10.76
CA LYS A 119 10.50 -22.28 -11.97
C LYS A 119 8.97 -22.41 -11.81
N ASP A 120 8.46 -22.43 -10.59
CA ASP A 120 7.02 -22.63 -10.30
C ASP A 120 6.40 -21.53 -9.41
N CYS A 121 7.06 -20.37 -9.28
CA CYS A 121 6.51 -19.27 -8.49
C CYS A 121 5.28 -18.64 -9.13
N ILE A 122 4.18 -18.57 -8.37
CA ILE A 122 2.95 -17.87 -8.76
C ILE A 122 3.00 -16.43 -8.24
N ILE A 123 2.85 -15.47 -9.14
CA ILE A 123 2.65 -14.06 -8.78
C ILE A 123 1.14 -13.83 -8.65
N CYS A 124 0.70 -13.41 -7.46
CA CYS A 124 -0.71 -13.07 -7.23
C CYS A 124 -0.90 -11.56 -7.30
N ASP A 125 -2.02 -11.13 -7.87
CA ASP A 125 -2.44 -9.73 -7.84
C ASP A 125 -2.77 -9.28 -6.41
N PHE A 126 -2.59 -7.98 -6.17
CA PHE A 126 -3.05 -7.34 -4.95
C PHE A 126 -4.59 -7.29 -4.89
N LYS A 127 -5.14 -7.50 -3.69
CA LYS A 127 -6.58 -7.45 -3.44
C LYS A 127 -6.88 -6.68 -2.15
N LEU A 128 -7.94 -5.89 -2.18
CA LEU A 128 -8.47 -5.28 -0.97
C LEU A 128 -9.24 -6.34 -0.17
N PRO A 129 -8.99 -6.50 1.13
CA PRO A 129 -9.77 -7.42 1.95
C PRO A 129 -11.17 -6.87 2.22
N LEU A 130 -12.16 -7.75 2.35
CA LEU A 130 -13.52 -7.36 2.74
C LEU A 130 -13.60 -6.87 4.19
N CYS A 131 -12.68 -7.30 5.05
CA CYS A 131 -12.56 -6.88 6.44
C CYS A 131 -11.10 -6.65 6.82
N ILE A 132 -10.82 -5.56 7.54
CA ILE A 132 -9.45 -5.19 7.97
C ILE A 132 -9.14 -5.52 9.44
N GLU A 133 -10.06 -6.13 10.18
CA GLU A 133 -9.94 -6.35 11.63
C GLU A 133 -8.76 -7.27 12.02
N LYS A 134 -8.41 -8.23 11.16
CA LYS A 134 -7.34 -9.20 11.42
C LYS A 134 -5.92 -8.68 11.15
N TYR A 135 -5.77 -7.50 10.55
CA TYR A 135 -4.46 -7.00 10.14
C TYR A 135 -3.83 -6.11 11.21
N ASN A 136 -2.56 -6.34 11.48
CA ASN A 136 -1.78 -5.54 12.40
C ASN A 136 -1.19 -4.34 11.65
N PHE A 137 -1.66 -3.14 12.00
CA PHE A 137 -1.16 -1.90 11.42
C PHE A 137 -0.07 -1.29 12.29
N ASN A 138 1.07 -0.97 11.68
CA ASN A 138 2.25 -0.45 12.37
C ASN A 138 2.25 1.10 12.38
N LYS A 139 2.74 1.71 13.46
CA LYS A 139 2.99 3.15 13.56
C LYS A 139 4.29 3.58 12.86
N GLU A 140 5.21 2.64 12.65
CA GLU A 140 6.40 2.84 11.83
C GLU A 140 6.02 2.92 10.37
N THR A 141 5.92 4.15 9.89
CA THR A 141 5.32 4.46 8.60
C THR A 141 6.36 4.72 7.52
N LEU A 142 7.65 4.50 7.76
CA LEU A 142 8.66 4.72 6.72
C LEU A 142 8.54 3.65 5.61
N PRO A 143 8.66 4.03 4.33
CA PRO A 143 8.80 3.07 3.25
C PRO A 143 10.05 2.23 3.44
N ILE A 144 9.92 0.94 3.16
CA ILE A 144 11.05 0.04 3.05
C ILE A 144 11.54 0.16 1.60
N TYR A 145 12.79 0.61 1.41
CA TYR A 145 13.31 0.90 0.08
C TYR A 145 14.12 -0.25 -0.54
N ASN A 146 14.60 -1.23 0.26
CA ASN A 146 15.54 -2.31 -0.10
C ASN A 146 16.08 -2.21 -1.52
N LEU A 147 16.97 -1.23 -1.73
CA LEU A 147 17.64 -1.05 -3.01
C LEU A 147 18.78 -2.07 -3.08
N PRO A 148 19.01 -2.74 -4.22
CA PRO A 148 20.26 -3.46 -4.41
C PRO A 148 21.43 -2.47 -4.27
N ALA A 149 22.54 -2.93 -3.68
CA ALA A 149 23.79 -2.18 -3.71
C ALA A 149 24.14 -1.89 -5.18
N VAL A 150 24.47 -0.63 -5.48
CA VAL A 150 24.86 -0.14 -6.81
C VAL A 150 26.38 -0.13 -6.92
#